data_AF-A0AAV5WXF2-F1
#
_entry.id   AF-A0AAV5WXF2-F1
#
_cell.length_a   1.000
_cell.length_b   1.000
_cell.length_c   1.000
_cell.angle_alpha   90.00
_cell.angle_beta   90.00
_cell.angle_gamma   90.00
#
_symmetry.space_group_name_H-M   'P 1'
#
loop_
_entity.id
_entity.type
_entity.pdbx_description
1 polymer ?
#
loop_
_entity_poly.entity_id
_entity_poly.type
_entity_poly.pdbx_seq_one_letter_code
_entity_poly.pdbx_strand_id
1 'polypeptide(L)'
;IIEEGESRVDSEEGAMLDLALYRHMYRRAKNQHGMNNAKEVTSTIWKTLYDFPSLKTCTNFNRFVLECVDVSWDIVAGIDGRFPRLGLEWEGAQFDESRHRRTTTSSTQHSLISAFVWPALIDPSTN
;
A
#
# COMPACT_ATOMS: atom_id res chain seq x y z
N ILE A 1 -44.93 11.34 -22.12
CA ILE A 1 -43.53 11.30 -22.58
C ILE A 1 -42.70 11.33 -21.31
N ILE A 2 -42.33 10.14 -20.84
CA ILE A 2 -41.42 9.98 -19.71
C ILE A 2 -40.06 9.83 -20.38
N GLU A 3 -39.26 10.90 -20.41
CA GLU A 3 -37.85 10.78 -20.75
C GLU A 3 -37.16 10.21 -19.52
N GLU A 4 -36.75 8.96 -19.65
CA GLU A 4 -35.95 8.22 -18.69
C GLU A 4 -34.66 8.99 -18.46
N GLY A 5 -34.47 9.46 -17.24
CA GLY A 5 -33.17 9.99 -16.81
C GLY A 5 -32.18 8.84 -16.77
N GLU A 6 -31.36 8.72 -17.81
CA GLU A 6 -30.13 7.93 -17.77
C GLU A 6 -29.33 8.36 -16.54
N SER A 7 -29.11 7.41 -15.63
CA SER A 7 -28.30 7.66 -14.44
C SER A 7 -26.90 8.06 -14.90
N ARG A 8 -26.50 9.30 -14.57
CA ARG A 8 -25.17 9.89 -14.82
C ARG A 8 -23.96 9.08 -14.31
N VAL A 9 -24.19 7.91 -13.73
CA VAL A 9 -23.22 7.06 -13.04
C VAL A 9 -22.55 6.04 -14.00
N ASP A 10 -23.12 5.77 -15.18
CA ASP A 10 -22.59 4.76 -16.14
C ASP A 10 -21.95 5.34 -17.42
N SER A 11 -21.77 6.67 -17.51
CA SER A 11 -21.14 7.28 -18.68
C SER A 11 -19.61 7.24 -18.59
N GLU A 12 -18.94 6.94 -19.70
CA GLU A 12 -17.47 6.95 -19.86
C GLU A 12 -16.85 8.30 -19.41
N GLU A 13 -17.58 9.41 -19.58
CA GLU A 13 -17.18 10.72 -19.09
C GLU A 13 -17.15 10.82 -17.55
N GLY A 14 -18.11 10.18 -16.88
CA GLY A 14 -18.17 10.11 -15.42
C GLY A 14 -16.97 9.35 -14.85
N ALA A 15 -16.65 8.20 -15.43
CA ALA A 15 -15.48 7.40 -15.04
C ALA A 15 -14.15 8.15 -15.29
N MET A 16 -14.04 8.90 -16.40
CA MET A 16 -12.87 9.75 -16.67
C MET A 16 -12.73 10.88 -15.67
N LEU A 17 -13.84 11.53 -15.29
CA LEU A 17 -13.84 12.60 -14.30
C LEU A 17 -13.41 12.08 -12.92
N ASP A 18 -13.94 10.94 -12.49
CA ASP A 18 -13.57 10.31 -11.22
C ASP A 18 -12.09 9.95 -11.17
N LEU A 19 -11.55 9.39 -12.27
CA LEU A 19 -10.13 9.09 -12.37
C LEU A 19 -9.26 10.35 -12.30
N ALA A 20 -9.67 11.43 -12.97
CA ALA A 20 -8.95 12.69 -12.97
C ALA A 20 -8.97 13.35 -11.57
N LEU A 21 -10.13 13.34 -10.91
CA LEU A 21 -10.31 13.83 -9.54
C LEU A 21 -9.44 13.05 -8.57
N TYR A 22 -9.47 11.72 -8.65
CA TYR A 22 -8.68 10.86 -7.77
C TYR A 22 -7.17 11.10 -7.96
N ARG A 23 -6.70 11.20 -9.22
CA ARG A 23 -5.31 11.55 -9.53
C ARG A 23 -4.87 12.88 -8.93
N HIS A 24 -5.74 13.89 -9.00
CA HIS A 24 -5.46 15.18 -8.40
C HIS A 24 -5.32 15.06 -6.87
N MET A 25 -6.25 14.37 -6.22
CA MET A 25 -6.22 14.11 -4.77
C MET A 25 -4.98 13.32 -4.36
N TYR A 26 -4.63 12.26 -5.10
CA TYR A 26 -3.40 11.47 -4.90
C TYR A 26 -2.16 12.35 -4.91
N ARG A 27 -1.98 13.16 -5.96
CA ARG A 27 -0.81 14.04 -6.09
C ARG A 27 -0.76 15.06 -4.97
N ARG A 28 -1.90 15.66 -4.62
CA ARG A 28 -1.99 16.61 -3.52
C ARG A 28 -1.60 15.96 -2.18
N ALA A 29 -2.13 14.78 -1.89
CA ALA A 29 -1.82 14.04 -0.66
C ALA A 29 -0.35 13.63 -0.60
N LYS A 30 0.21 13.09 -1.71
CA LYS A 30 1.62 12.73 -1.81
C LYS A 30 2.53 13.93 -1.57
N ASN A 31 2.21 15.08 -2.16
CA ASN A 31 2.98 16.32 -1.97
C ASN A 31 2.88 16.87 -0.54
N GLN A 32 1.70 16.78 0.08
CA GLN A 32 1.45 17.34 1.42
C GLN A 32 2.01 16.45 2.54
N HIS A 33 1.90 15.13 2.40
CA HIS A 33 2.18 14.17 3.48
C HIS A 33 3.37 13.26 3.21
N GLY A 34 3.78 13.04 1.95
CA GLY A 34 4.82 12.07 1.60
C GLY A 34 6.15 12.30 2.33
N MET A 35 6.61 13.56 2.41
CA MET A 35 7.85 13.88 3.14
C MET A 35 7.72 13.69 4.66
N ASN A 36 6.54 13.92 5.23
CA ASN A 36 6.31 13.72 6.67
C ASN A 36 6.28 12.23 7.02
N ASN A 37 5.59 11.43 6.20
CA ASN A 37 5.55 9.97 6.35
C ASN A 37 6.96 9.37 6.23
N ALA A 38 7.75 9.81 5.24
CA ALA A 38 9.13 9.36 5.06
C ALA A 38 10.00 9.70 6.28
N LYS A 39 9.85 10.90 6.86
CA LYS A 39 10.57 11.30 8.09
C LYS A 39 10.18 10.44 9.28
N GLU A 40 8.89 10.16 9.46
CA GLU A 40 8.38 9.35 10.58
C GLU A 40 8.89 7.91 10.49
N VAL A 41 8.75 7.26 9.33
CA VAL A 41 9.25 5.90 9.08
C VAL A 41 10.75 5.83 9.32
N THR A 42 11.50 6.79 8.77
CA THR A 42 12.95 6.88 8.94
C THR A 42 13.34 7.08 10.41
N SER A 43 12.60 7.90 11.16
CA SER A 43 12.80 8.09 12.60
C SER A 43 12.63 6.79 13.38
N THR A 44 11.59 6.02 13.08
CA THR A 44 11.32 4.73 13.71
C THR A 44 12.43 3.71 13.40
N ILE A 45 12.86 3.62 12.13
CA ILE A 45 13.98 2.76 11.74
C ILE A 45 15.25 3.09 12.54
N TRP A 46 15.53 4.38 12.76
CA TRP A 46 16.70 4.81 13.54
C TRP A 46 16.60 4.56 15.04
N LYS A 47 15.39 4.47 15.60
CA LYS A 47 15.19 4.03 16.98
C LYS A 47 15.46 2.53 17.08
N THR A 48 15.04 1.75 16.09
CA THR A 48 15.24 0.29 16.06
C THR A 48 16.69 -0.10 15.79
N LEU A 49 17.36 0.58 14.86
CA LEU A 49 18.75 0.30 14.47
C LEU A 49 19.77 1.16 15.25
N TYR A 50 19.53 1.40 16.54
CA TYR A 50 20.36 2.30 17.35
C TYR A 50 21.84 1.85 17.44
N ASP A 51 22.09 0.54 17.38
CA ASP A 51 23.43 -0.06 17.37
C ASP A 51 24.19 0.11 16.05
N PHE A 52 23.53 0.58 14.98
CA PHE A 52 24.10 0.71 13.63
C PHE A 52 24.09 2.16 13.11
N PRO A 53 24.77 3.11 13.79
CA PRO A 53 24.70 4.53 13.43
C PRO A 53 25.26 4.85 12.05
N SER A 54 26.18 4.02 11.52
CA SER A 54 26.74 4.16 10.17
C SER A 54 25.71 3.99 9.05
N LEU A 55 24.60 3.28 9.30
CA LEU A 55 23.53 3.13 8.31
C LEU A 55 22.79 4.46 8.05
N LYS A 56 22.80 5.40 9.01
CA LYS A 56 22.16 6.72 8.84
C LYS A 56 22.74 7.52 7.69
N THR A 57 24.02 7.35 7.40
CA THR A 57 24.71 8.06 6.30
C THR A 57 24.88 7.18 5.06
N CYS A 58 24.45 5.92 5.10
CA CYS A 58 24.50 5.02 3.95
C CYS A 58 23.45 5.45 2.92
N THR A 59 23.89 6.02 1.80
CA THR A 59 23.00 6.52 0.75
C THR A 59 22.11 5.42 0.17
N ASN A 60 22.67 4.21 -0.04
CA ASN A 60 21.91 3.08 -0.60
C ASN A 60 20.81 2.62 0.36
N PHE A 61 21.09 2.55 1.66
CA PHE A 61 20.11 2.18 2.66
C PHE A 61 19.00 3.24 2.77
N ASN A 62 19.36 4.52 2.83
CA ASN A 62 18.38 5.60 2.85
C ASN A 62 17.50 5.60 1.60
N ARG A 63 18.09 5.39 0.42
CA ARG A 63 17.34 5.26 -0.84
C ARG A 63 16.37 4.09 -0.79
N PHE A 64 16.82 2.93 -0.33
CA PHE A 64 15.96 1.75 -0.17
C PHE A 64 14.76 2.04 0.75
N VAL A 65 14.98 2.70 1.89
CA VAL A 65 13.89 3.09 2.80
C VAL A 65 12.87 3.99 2.10
N LEU A 66 13.32 5.00 1.36
CA LEU A 66 12.43 5.90 0.63
C LEU A 66 11.65 5.16 -0.47
N GLU A 67 12.31 4.27 -1.21
CA GLU A 67 11.66 3.42 -2.22
C GLU A 67 10.57 2.53 -1.58
N CYS A 68 10.80 1.97 -0.40
CA CYS A 68 9.77 1.22 0.32
C CYS A 68 8.55 2.07 0.72
N VAL A 69 8.76 3.32 1.13
CA VAL A 69 7.68 4.26 1.47
C VAL A 69 6.86 4.59 0.22
N ASP A 70 7.53 4.87 -0.90
CA ASP A 70 6.87 5.13 -2.19
C ASP A 70 6.06 3.91 -2.66
N VAL A 71 6.64 2.72 -2.63
CA VAL A 71 5.95 1.46 -3.01
C VAL A 71 4.72 1.23 -2.13
N SER A 72 4.84 1.44 -0.82
CA SER A 72 3.70 1.27 0.10
C SER A 72 2.56 2.23 -0.23
N TRP A 73 2.89 3.47 -0.60
CA TRP A 73 1.91 4.45 -1.03
C TRP A 73 1.21 4.06 -2.33
N ASP A 74 1.96 3.57 -3.32
CA ASP A 74 1.43 3.15 -4.61
C ASP A 74 0.56 1.88 -4.50
N ILE A 75 0.83 1.00 -3.54
CA ILE A 75 -0.04 -0.15 -3.23
C ILE A 75 -1.40 0.33 -2.73
N VAL A 76 -1.41 1.21 -1.73
CA VAL A 76 -2.64 1.63 -1.04
C VAL A 76 -3.45 2.62 -1.87
N ALA A 77 -2.79 3.61 -2.46
CA ALA A 77 -3.44 4.67 -3.21
C ALA A 77 -3.51 4.37 -4.72
N GLY A 78 -2.86 3.30 -5.19
CA GLY A 78 -2.80 2.94 -6.59
C GLY A 78 -1.69 3.66 -7.36
N ILE A 79 -1.16 2.99 -8.39
CA ILE A 79 -0.03 3.48 -9.20
C ILE A 79 -0.50 4.71 -9.99
N ASP A 80 0.08 5.87 -9.72
CA ASP A 80 -0.35 7.17 -10.28
C ASP A 80 -1.87 7.42 -10.11
N GLY A 81 -2.42 7.02 -8.97
CA GLY A 81 -3.86 7.13 -8.66
C GLY A 81 -4.75 6.25 -9.53
N ARG A 82 -4.21 5.20 -10.16
CA ARG A 82 -4.98 4.20 -10.92
C ARG A 82 -5.17 2.93 -10.09
N PHE A 83 -6.23 2.20 -10.40
CA PHE A 83 -6.42 0.83 -9.90
C PHE A 83 -5.32 -0.11 -10.43
N PRO A 84 -5.05 -1.24 -9.75
CA PRO A 84 -5.68 -1.71 -8.51
C PRO A 84 -5.19 -0.94 -7.29
N ARG A 85 -6.08 -0.71 -6.33
CA ARG A 85 -5.76 -0.16 -5.00
C ARG A 85 -5.93 -1.28 -4.01
N LEU A 86 -4.86 -1.64 -3.32
CA LEU A 86 -4.82 -2.83 -2.48
C LEU A 86 -4.71 -2.42 -1.01
N GLY A 87 -5.49 -3.09 -0.17
CA GLY A 87 -5.33 -3.01 1.29
C GLY A 87 -4.12 -3.83 1.72
N LEU A 88 -3.38 -3.32 2.71
CA LEU A 88 -2.36 -4.07 3.42
C LEU A 88 -2.94 -4.56 4.75
N GLU A 89 -3.06 -5.87 4.91
CA GLU A 89 -3.43 -6.49 6.18
C GLU A 89 -2.18 -7.04 6.86
N TRP A 90 -1.87 -6.50 8.04
CA TRP A 90 -0.61 -6.78 8.75
C TRP A 90 -0.79 -7.61 10.04
N GLU A 91 -2.04 -7.80 10.51
CA GLU A 91 -2.36 -8.40 11.81
C GLU A 91 -2.65 -9.92 11.75
N GLY A 92 -2.44 -10.56 10.60
CA GLY A 92 -2.64 -12.00 10.44
C GLY A 92 -1.63 -12.80 11.26
N ALA A 93 -2.08 -13.43 12.35
CA ALA A 93 -1.28 -14.40 13.12
C ALA A 93 -1.52 -15.86 12.70
N GLN A 94 -2.62 -16.10 11.97
CA GLN A 94 -2.98 -17.41 11.41
C GLN A 94 -2.92 -17.40 9.89
N PHE A 95 -2.46 -18.52 9.34
CA PHE A 95 -2.40 -18.76 7.92
C PHE A 95 -3.79 -19.04 7.34
N ASP A 96 -4.12 -18.35 6.24
CA ASP A 96 -5.35 -18.49 5.46
C ASP A 96 -4.95 -18.75 4.00
N GLU A 97 -5.34 -19.90 3.45
CA GLU A 97 -5.01 -20.30 2.08
C GLU A 97 -5.64 -19.40 1.01
N SER A 98 -6.73 -18.72 1.34
CA SER A 98 -7.38 -17.78 0.43
C SER A 98 -6.62 -16.45 0.31
N ARG A 99 -5.81 -16.10 1.31
CA ARG A 99 -5.11 -14.82 1.42
C ARG A 99 -3.59 -14.93 1.38
N HIS A 100 -3.03 -16.08 1.77
CA HIS A 100 -1.60 -16.29 1.94
C HIS A 100 -1.06 -17.37 1.01
N ARG A 101 0.13 -17.15 0.45
CA ARG A 101 0.84 -18.14 -0.37
C ARG A 101 2.04 -18.69 0.37
N ARG A 102 2.03 -19.99 0.68
CA ARG A 102 3.18 -20.68 1.27
C ARG A 102 4.41 -20.62 0.35
N THR A 103 5.58 -20.32 0.91
CA THR A 103 6.85 -20.50 0.21
C THR A 103 7.29 -21.96 0.30
N THR A 104 8.18 -22.38 -0.59
CA THR A 104 8.71 -23.76 -0.65
C THR A 104 9.41 -24.20 0.64
N THR A 105 9.84 -23.25 1.47
CA THR A 105 10.52 -23.49 2.74
C THR A 105 9.58 -23.47 3.96
N SER A 106 8.30 -23.15 3.76
CA SER A 106 7.32 -23.08 4.85
C SER A 106 6.77 -24.47 5.21
N SER A 107 6.51 -24.71 6.50
CA SER A 107 5.88 -25.97 6.96
C SER A 107 4.41 -25.99 6.58
N THR A 108 3.96 -27.07 5.92
CA THR A 108 2.55 -27.28 5.56
C THR A 108 1.67 -27.67 6.75
N GLN A 109 2.27 -28.05 7.88
CA GLN A 109 1.55 -28.55 9.06
C GLN A 109 1.25 -27.46 10.09
N HIS A 110 1.90 -26.30 9.99
CA HIS A 110 1.72 -25.20 10.93
C HIS A 110 0.86 -24.08 10.33
N SER A 111 -0.15 -23.66 11.08
CA SER A 111 -1.03 -22.53 10.76
C SER A 111 -0.61 -21.23 11.45
N LEU A 112 0.33 -21.26 12.38
CA LEU A 112 0.82 -20.06 13.07
C LEU A 112 1.89 -19.35 12.21
N ILE A 113 1.74 -18.04 12.00
CA ILE A 113 2.72 -17.21 11.29
C ILE A 113 3.79 -16.75 12.29
N SER A 114 5.02 -17.24 12.13
CA SER A 114 6.10 -17.11 13.13
C SER A 114 7.00 -15.88 12.99
N ALA A 115 6.98 -15.19 11.85
CA ALA A 115 7.90 -14.11 11.56
C ALA A 115 7.18 -12.85 11.08
N PHE A 116 7.78 -11.71 11.48
CA PHE A 116 7.38 -10.35 11.19
C PHE A 116 6.73 -10.21 9.82
N VAL A 117 5.43 -9.96 9.91
CA VAL A 117 4.67 -9.22 8.93
C VAL A 117 4.49 -9.99 7.63
N TRP A 118 3.42 -10.79 7.57
CA TRP A 118 2.90 -11.34 6.31
C TRP A 118 1.83 -10.38 5.79
N PRO A 119 2.17 -9.32 5.03
CA PRO A 119 1.13 -8.52 4.39
C PRO A 119 0.35 -9.41 3.45
N ALA A 120 -0.94 -9.55 3.69
CA ALA A 120 -1.84 -9.90 2.61
C ALA A 120 -2.17 -8.62 1.82
N LEU A 121 -2.01 -8.70 0.50
CA LEU A 121 -2.56 -7.68 -0.39
C LEU A 121 -4.01 -8.06 -0.67
N ILE A 122 -4.92 -7.24 -0.16
CA ILE A 122 -6.36 -7.48 -0.27
C ILE A 122 -6.92 -6.56 -1.35
N ASP A 123 -7.68 -7.12 -2.28
CA ASP A 123 -8.53 -6.30 -3.13
C ASP A 123 -9.78 -5.89 -2.33
N PRO A 124 -9.96 -4.59 -2.04
CA PRO A 124 -11.08 -4.11 -1.25
C PRO A 124 -12.44 -4.36 -1.92
N SER A 125 -12.49 -4.72 -3.20
CA SER A 125 -13.73 -5.11 -3.89
C SER A 125 -14.18 -6.55 -3.61
N THR A 126 -13.30 -7.39 -3.05
CA THR A 126 -13.56 -8.82 -2.81
C THR A 126 -13.95 -9.14 -1.35
N ASN A 127 -14.17 -8.11 -0.52
CA ASN A 127 -14.50 -8.20 0.90
C ASN A 127 -15.89 -7.66 1.19
#